data_AF-A0A537MMH6-F1
#
_entry.id   AF-A0A537MMH6-F1
#
_cell.length_a   1.000
_cell.length_b   1.000
_cell.length_c   1.000
_cell.angle_alpha   90.00
_cell.angle_beta   90.00
_cell.angle_gamma   90.00
#
_symmetry.space_group_name_H-M   'P 1'
#
loop_
_entity.id
_entity.type
_entity.pdbx_description
1 polymer ?
#
loop_
_entity_poly.entity_id
_entity_poly.type
_entity_poly.pdbx_seq_one_letter_code
_entity_poly.pdbx_strand_id
1 'polypeptide(L)'
;MLKLGNAMTTAISDPGVTPIGEPRPIIAPLASFYTYSRELAWLVVRLTAGGMLLVHGINKVMPAAEKGLAATVAAFAAGSMARRGIAVFAIETIGAILIVLGLFTRFAAAAAAIELAVVTFIAHWPNGFSWASPRGGWEYPLFWGLILFAIALRGGGPYSLDRKLGWEL
;
A
#
# COMPACT_ATOMS: atom_id res chain seq x y z
N MET A 1 18.30 -15.98 44.53
CA MET A 1 18.56 -14.73 43.79
C MET A 1 19.53 -15.03 42.65
N LEU A 2 19.03 -15.16 41.42
CA LEU A 2 19.86 -15.22 40.22
C LEU A 2 19.25 -14.23 39.22
N LYS A 3 19.96 -13.13 38.97
CA LYS A 3 19.61 -12.12 37.97
C LYS A 3 19.91 -12.70 36.59
N LEU A 4 18.88 -13.22 35.91
CA LEU A 4 18.92 -13.45 34.47
C LEU A 4 18.82 -12.08 33.78
N GLY A 5 19.97 -11.55 33.38
CA GLY A 5 20.09 -10.27 32.71
C GLY A 5 19.46 -10.29 31.31
N ASN A 6 18.45 -9.47 31.11
CA ASN A 6 18.33 -8.39 30.11
C ASN A 6 19.15 -8.43 28.80
N ALA A 7 19.40 -9.60 28.20
CA ALA A 7 20.11 -9.69 26.92
C ALA A 7 19.20 -9.52 25.68
N MET A 8 17.88 -9.39 25.84
CA MET A 8 16.93 -9.27 24.72
C MET A 8 16.38 -7.86 24.48
N THR A 9 16.82 -6.84 25.22
CA THR A 9 16.22 -5.49 25.17
C THR A 9 17.15 -4.41 24.62
N THR A 10 18.28 -4.77 24.02
CA THR A 10 19.20 -3.80 23.38
C THR A 10 19.76 -4.34 22.07
N ALA A 11 18.88 -4.75 21.16
CA ALA A 11 19.18 -4.70 19.73
C ALA A 11 18.83 -3.31 19.18
N ILE A 12 19.35 -2.26 19.83
CA ILE A 12 19.66 -1.04 19.10
C ILE A 12 20.95 -1.41 18.38
N SER A 13 20.79 -2.01 17.20
CA SER A 13 21.86 -2.36 16.29
C SER A 13 22.82 -1.19 16.16
N ASP A 14 24.10 -1.42 16.42
CA ASP A 14 25.15 -0.48 16.10
C ASP A 14 24.97 -0.03 14.63
N PRO A 15 24.65 1.25 14.37
CA PRO A 15 24.36 1.72 13.02
C PRO A 15 25.55 1.58 12.07
N GLY A 16 26.77 1.33 12.59
CA GLY A 16 27.95 1.06 11.79
C GLY A 16 28.09 -0.40 11.30
N VAL A 17 27.28 -1.34 11.81
CA VAL A 17 27.39 -2.76 11.47
C VAL A 17 26.40 -3.13 10.39
N THR A 18 26.91 -3.43 9.19
CA THR A 18 26.12 -4.03 8.10
C THR A 18 25.48 -5.34 8.60
N PRO A 19 24.14 -5.52 8.46
CA PRO A 19 23.47 -6.76 8.85
C PRO A 19 24.15 -7.97 8.20
N ILE A 20 24.25 -9.09 8.94
CA ILE A 20 24.94 -10.30 8.47
C ILE A 20 24.30 -10.77 7.16
N GLY A 21 25.09 -10.81 6.08
CA GLY A 21 24.66 -11.23 4.75
C GLY A 21 24.37 -10.10 3.76
N GLU A 22 24.41 -8.83 4.18
CA GLU A 22 24.28 -7.71 3.25
C GLU A 22 25.62 -7.29 2.62
N PRO A 23 25.65 -6.93 1.32
CA PRO A 23 26.86 -6.41 0.70
C PRO A 23 27.38 -5.16 1.41
N ARG A 24 28.71 -5.04 1.54
CA ARG A 24 29.32 -3.83 2.09
C ARG A 24 29.03 -2.63 1.16
N PRO A 25 28.60 -1.49 1.72
CA PRO A 25 28.50 -0.25 0.96
C PRO A 25 29.84 0.14 0.34
N ILE A 26 29.82 0.62 -0.91
CA ILE A 26 31.01 1.18 -1.56
C ILE A 26 31.51 2.42 -0.80
N ILE A 27 30.57 3.24 -0.30
CA ILE A 27 30.86 4.42 0.52
C ILE A 27 30.54 4.06 1.98
N ALA A 28 31.55 3.65 2.74
CA ALA A 28 31.39 3.13 4.10
C ALA A 28 30.61 4.06 5.06
N PRO A 29 30.77 5.40 5.04
CA PRO A 29 29.97 6.30 5.88
C PRO A 29 28.44 6.25 5.63
N LEU A 30 27.98 5.69 4.51
CA LEU A 30 26.55 5.57 4.20
C LEU A 30 25.88 4.32 4.82
N ALA A 31 26.64 3.44 5.47
CA ALA A 31 26.10 2.22 6.08
C ALA A 31 24.96 2.51 7.07
N SER A 32 25.16 3.48 7.96
CA SER A 32 24.15 3.92 8.92
C SER A 32 22.90 4.47 8.21
N PHE A 33 23.09 5.29 7.18
CA PHE A 33 21.99 5.86 6.40
C PHE A 33 21.15 4.78 5.72
N TYR A 34 21.77 3.75 5.12
CA TYR A 34 21.05 2.64 4.51
C TYR A 34 20.27 1.80 5.52
N THR A 35 20.81 1.62 6.72
CA THR A 35 20.13 0.90 7.79
C THR A 35 18.84 1.62 8.21
N TYR A 36 18.87 2.95 8.41
CA TYR A 36 17.68 3.72 8.75
C TYR A 36 16.71 3.87 7.58
N SER A 37 17.22 4.14 6.38
CA SER A 37 16.37 4.39 5.21
C SER A 37 15.65 3.13 4.71
N ARG A 38 16.19 1.93 4.96
CA ARG A 38 15.54 0.65 4.61
C ARG A 38 14.15 0.51 5.22
N GLU A 39 14.01 0.83 6.49
CA GLU A 39 12.73 0.71 7.19
C GLU A 39 11.79 1.87 6.87
N LEU A 40 12.34 3.08 6.67
CA LEU A 40 11.56 4.25 6.24
C LEU A 40 11.05 4.12 4.80
N ALA A 41 11.79 3.45 3.90
CA ALA A 41 11.42 3.30 2.50
C ALA A 41 10.03 2.66 2.34
N TRP A 42 9.76 1.58 3.08
CA TRP A 42 8.45 0.92 3.02
C TRP A 42 7.34 1.72 3.68
N LEU A 43 7.64 2.51 4.72
CA LEU A 43 6.69 3.46 5.26
C LEU A 43 6.29 4.48 4.19
N VAL A 44 7.27 5.08 3.49
CA VAL A 44 7.01 6.05 2.43
C VAL A 44 6.16 5.43 1.32
N VAL A 45 6.54 4.24 0.83
CA VAL A 45 5.76 3.51 -0.19
C VAL A 45 4.33 3.28 0.26
N ARG A 46 4.13 2.86 1.52
CA ARG A 46 2.80 2.60 2.08
C ARG A 46 1.95 3.86 2.22
N LEU A 47 2.54 4.96 2.71
CA LEU A 47 1.85 6.24 2.83
C LEU A 47 1.49 6.82 1.46
N THR A 48 2.38 6.71 0.48
CA THR A 48 2.12 7.17 -0.89
C THR A 48 1.03 6.33 -1.55
N ALA A 49 1.18 5.01 -1.61
CA ALA A 49 0.21 4.14 -2.26
C ALA A 49 -1.17 4.21 -1.59
N GLY A 50 -1.23 4.11 -0.26
CA GLY A 50 -2.49 4.22 0.49
C GLY A 50 -3.09 5.61 0.42
N GLY A 51 -2.28 6.67 0.53
CA GLY A 51 -2.75 8.05 0.47
C GLY A 51 -3.33 8.40 -0.91
N MET A 52 -2.67 8.00 -2.00
CA MET A 52 -3.20 8.21 -3.33
C MET A 52 -4.47 7.37 -3.57
N LEU A 53 -4.51 6.11 -3.09
CA LEU A 53 -5.72 5.27 -3.18
C LEU A 53 -6.90 5.92 -2.44
N LEU A 54 -6.65 6.51 -1.29
CA LEU A 54 -7.67 7.23 -0.51
C LEU A 54 -8.27 8.40 -1.31
N VAL A 55 -7.46 9.12 -2.09
CA VAL A 55 -7.98 10.17 -2.99
C VAL A 55 -8.96 9.59 -4.02
N HIS A 56 -8.68 8.41 -4.57
CA HIS A 56 -9.61 7.72 -5.49
C HIS A 56 -10.93 7.34 -4.80
N GLY A 57 -10.88 6.90 -3.55
CA GLY A 57 -12.07 6.60 -2.75
C GLY A 57 -12.89 7.85 -2.40
N ILE A 58 -12.23 8.92 -1.95
CA ILE A 58 -12.87 10.22 -1.64
C ILE A 58 -13.54 10.82 -2.88
N ASN A 59 -12.87 10.74 -4.03
CA ASN A 59 -13.42 11.20 -5.31
C ASN A 59 -14.65 10.40 -5.77
N LYS A 60 -15.01 9.28 -5.14
CA LYS A 60 -16.27 8.60 -5.44
C LYS A 60 -17.47 9.14 -4.68
N VAL A 61 -17.23 9.90 -3.59
CA VAL A 61 -18.28 10.44 -2.71
C VAL A 61 -18.35 11.96 -2.67
N MET A 62 -17.33 12.68 -3.16
CA MET A 62 -17.34 14.13 -3.19
C MET A 62 -18.19 14.67 -4.36
N PRO A 63 -19.04 15.70 -4.14
CA PRO A 63 -19.90 16.28 -5.19
C PRO A 63 -19.13 16.85 -6.39
N ALA A 64 -17.91 17.35 -6.18
CA ALA A 64 -17.06 17.96 -7.21
C ALA A 64 -16.14 16.96 -7.95
N ALA A 65 -16.27 15.66 -7.67
CA ALA A 65 -15.42 14.67 -8.28
C ALA A 65 -15.90 14.25 -9.68
N GLU A 66 -15.02 13.62 -10.45
CA GLU A 66 -15.18 13.28 -11.88
C GLU A 66 -16.54 12.64 -12.26
N LYS A 67 -17.21 12.01 -11.30
CA LYS A 67 -18.60 11.51 -11.43
C LYS A 67 -19.56 12.03 -10.33
N GLY A 68 -19.07 12.38 -9.14
CA GLY A 68 -19.90 12.83 -8.01
C GLY A 68 -20.74 11.72 -7.37
N LEU A 69 -21.11 11.87 -6.07
CA LEU A 69 -21.87 10.86 -5.31
C LEU A 69 -23.16 10.41 -6.03
N ALA A 70 -23.88 11.34 -6.66
CA ALA A 70 -25.13 11.04 -7.35
C ALA A 70 -24.92 10.15 -8.59
N ALA A 71 -23.89 10.39 -9.41
CA ALA A 71 -23.63 9.54 -10.57
C ALA A 71 -22.98 8.21 -10.16
N THR A 72 -22.20 8.19 -9.07
CA THR A 72 -21.73 6.95 -8.43
C THR A 72 -22.92 6.09 -8.00
N VAL A 73 -23.87 6.65 -7.25
CA VAL A 73 -25.10 5.97 -6.80
C VAL A 73 -25.97 5.55 -7.98
N ALA A 74 -26.15 6.41 -9.00
CA ALA A 74 -26.95 6.08 -10.18
C ALA A 74 -26.32 4.97 -11.04
N ALA A 75 -24.99 4.99 -11.25
CA ALA A 75 -24.27 3.93 -11.94
C ALA A 75 -24.35 2.60 -11.19
N PHE A 76 -24.43 2.64 -9.85
CA PHE A 76 -24.63 1.46 -9.01
C PHE A 76 -26.08 0.98 -8.97
N ALA A 77 -27.06 1.88 -9.03
CA ALA A 77 -28.47 1.53 -9.06
C ALA A 77 -28.92 0.97 -10.43
N ALA A 78 -28.29 1.39 -11.53
CA ALA A 78 -28.68 1.03 -12.90
C ALA A 78 -28.24 -0.38 -13.36
N GLY A 79 -27.47 -1.12 -12.57
CA GLY A 79 -27.03 -2.48 -12.93
C GLY A 79 -26.67 -3.29 -11.70
N SER A 80 -26.70 -4.62 -11.80
CA SER A 80 -26.42 -5.60 -10.72
C SER A 80 -25.00 -5.53 -10.09
N MET A 81 -24.29 -4.43 -10.32
CA MET A 81 -22.95 -4.08 -9.84
C MET A 81 -22.96 -3.23 -8.56
N ALA A 82 -24.11 -2.89 -7.98
CA ALA A 82 -24.19 -2.19 -6.68
C ALA A 82 -23.28 -2.82 -5.60
N ARG A 83 -23.27 -4.16 -5.52
CA ARG A 83 -22.41 -4.92 -4.60
C ARG A 83 -20.91 -4.74 -4.89
N ARG A 84 -20.52 -4.72 -6.17
CA ARG A 84 -19.12 -4.49 -6.58
C ARG A 84 -18.71 -3.04 -6.31
N GLY A 85 -19.62 -2.10 -6.48
CA GLY A 85 -19.41 -0.69 -6.18
C GLY A 85 -19.10 -0.40 -4.73
N ILE A 86 -19.90 -0.97 -3.82
CA ILE A 86 -19.69 -0.86 -2.38
C ILE A 86 -18.35 -1.49 -1.99
N ALA A 87 -18.01 -2.64 -2.56
CA ALA A 87 -16.73 -3.31 -2.29
C ALA A 87 -15.54 -2.46 -2.75
N VAL A 88 -15.56 -1.93 -3.98
CA VAL A 88 -14.53 -1.03 -4.53
C VAL A 88 -14.40 0.22 -3.65
N PHE A 89 -15.51 0.88 -3.33
CA PHE A 89 -15.47 2.04 -2.46
C PHE A 89 -14.88 1.73 -1.09
N ALA A 90 -15.26 0.60 -0.47
CA ALA A 90 -14.72 0.19 0.81
C ALA A 90 -13.22 -0.10 0.75
N ILE A 91 -12.74 -0.73 -0.33
CA ILE A 91 -11.31 -1.01 -0.55
C ILE A 91 -10.54 0.31 -0.72
N GLU A 92 -11.02 1.21 -1.58
CA GLU A 92 -10.32 2.47 -1.89
C GLU A 92 -10.40 3.51 -0.77
N THR A 93 -11.32 3.37 0.19
CA THR A 93 -11.42 4.26 1.36
C THR A 93 -10.93 3.60 2.63
N ILE A 94 -11.65 2.61 3.13
CA ILE A 94 -11.32 1.90 4.38
C ILE A 94 -10.02 1.12 4.19
N GLY A 95 -9.88 0.36 3.10
CA GLY A 95 -8.65 -0.36 2.78
C GLY A 95 -7.45 0.58 2.65
N ALA A 96 -7.62 1.74 2.00
CA ALA A 96 -6.57 2.75 1.91
C ALA A 96 -6.15 3.32 3.28
N ILE A 97 -7.10 3.63 4.16
CA ILE A 97 -6.81 4.07 5.54
C ILE A 97 -6.05 2.99 6.32
N LEU A 98 -6.51 1.74 6.21
CA LEU A 98 -5.87 0.58 6.83
C LEU A 98 -4.42 0.43 6.36
N ILE A 99 -4.18 0.56 5.04
CA ILE A 99 -2.83 0.55 4.46
C ILE A 99 -1.99 1.71 5.03
N VAL A 100 -2.48 2.95 5.02
CA VAL A 100 -1.74 4.12 5.54
C VAL A 100 -1.31 3.92 6.99
N LEU A 101 -2.24 3.49 7.85
CA LEU A 101 -1.99 3.23 9.27
C LEU A 101 -1.11 2.00 9.51
N GLY A 102 -1.03 1.10 8.53
CA GLY A 102 -0.39 -0.19 8.69
C GLY A 102 -1.18 -1.09 9.64
N LEU A 103 -2.49 -1.17 9.42
CA LEU A 103 -3.41 -2.02 10.17
C LEU A 103 -4.06 -3.02 9.20
N PHE A 104 -4.05 -4.32 9.49
CA PHE A 104 -4.47 -5.37 8.57
C PHE A 104 -3.78 -5.26 7.20
N THR A 105 -2.50 -4.82 7.21
CA THR A 105 -1.83 -4.28 6.02
C THR A 105 -1.86 -5.24 4.83
N ARG A 106 -1.58 -6.53 5.08
CA ARG A 106 -1.54 -7.55 4.01
C ARG A 106 -2.88 -7.74 3.34
N PHE A 107 -3.94 -7.88 4.12
CA PHE A 107 -5.28 -8.12 3.59
C PHE A 107 -5.81 -6.90 2.85
N ALA A 108 -5.64 -5.71 3.41
CA ALA A 108 -6.07 -4.47 2.78
C ALA A 108 -5.31 -4.22 1.46
N ALA A 109 -3.99 -4.39 1.46
CA ALA A 109 -3.16 -4.23 0.26
C ALA A 109 -3.44 -5.31 -0.80
N ALA A 110 -3.69 -6.57 -0.39
CA ALA A 110 -4.06 -7.64 -1.31
C ALA A 110 -5.41 -7.38 -1.98
N ALA A 111 -6.42 -6.94 -1.21
CA ALA A 111 -7.72 -6.59 -1.76
C ALA A 111 -7.62 -5.46 -2.81
N ALA A 112 -6.85 -4.41 -2.51
CA ALA A 112 -6.60 -3.31 -3.43
C ALA A 112 -5.78 -3.72 -4.66
N ALA A 113 -4.81 -4.62 -4.51
CA ALA A 113 -4.06 -5.19 -5.63
C ALA A 113 -4.96 -6.01 -6.57
N ILE A 114 -5.87 -6.82 -6.02
CA ILE A 114 -6.86 -7.60 -6.78
C ILE A 114 -7.81 -6.66 -7.53
N GLU A 115 -8.29 -5.61 -6.88
CA GLU A 115 -9.11 -4.58 -7.53
C GLU A 115 -8.38 -3.97 -8.73
N LEU A 116 -7.13 -3.55 -8.56
CA LEU A 116 -6.36 -2.98 -9.66
C LEU A 116 -5.98 -3.98 -10.74
N ALA A 117 -5.84 -5.26 -10.44
CA ALA A 117 -5.72 -6.29 -11.45
C ALA A 117 -6.98 -6.37 -12.31
N VAL A 118 -8.17 -6.31 -11.70
CA VAL A 118 -9.45 -6.26 -12.42
C VAL A 118 -9.54 -5.00 -13.28
N VAL A 119 -9.19 -3.83 -12.74
CA VAL A 119 -9.15 -2.56 -13.50
C VAL A 119 -8.20 -2.67 -14.70
N THR A 120 -7.01 -3.21 -14.48
CA THR A 120 -5.98 -3.40 -15.50
C THR A 120 -6.48 -4.30 -16.63
N PHE A 121 -6.88 -5.53 -16.32
CA PHE A 121 -7.15 -6.55 -17.33
C PHE A 121 -8.54 -6.42 -17.97
N ILE A 122 -9.52 -5.84 -17.28
CA ILE A 122 -10.89 -5.72 -17.79
C ILE A 122 -11.17 -4.34 -18.37
N ALA A 123 -10.80 -3.27 -17.66
CA ALA A 123 -11.18 -1.91 -18.06
C ALA A 123 -10.14 -1.22 -18.95
N HIS A 124 -8.84 -1.48 -18.74
CA HIS A 124 -7.77 -0.76 -19.43
C HIS A 124 -6.99 -1.59 -20.46
N TRP A 125 -7.04 -2.92 -20.39
CA TRP A 125 -6.33 -3.79 -21.34
C TRP A 125 -6.62 -3.46 -22.81
N PRO A 126 -7.88 -3.25 -23.22
CA PRO A 126 -8.20 -2.92 -24.62
C PRO A 126 -7.73 -1.53 -25.06
N ASN A 127 -7.39 -0.64 -24.12
CA ASN A 127 -6.99 0.74 -24.41
C ASN A 127 -5.52 0.87 -24.82
N GLY A 128 -4.75 -0.23 -24.78
CA GLY A 128 -3.32 -0.22 -25.05
C GLY A 128 -2.47 0.10 -23.82
N PHE A 129 -1.15 0.13 -24.00
CA PHE A 129 -0.19 0.24 -22.90
C PHE A 129 -0.20 1.62 -22.22
N SER A 130 -0.07 2.68 -23.02
CA SER A 130 0.31 3.99 -22.49
C SER A 130 -0.78 4.67 -21.67
N TRP A 131 -0.42 5.26 -20.53
CA TRP A 131 -1.29 6.12 -19.72
C TRP A 131 -1.87 7.30 -20.53
N ALA A 132 -1.18 7.74 -21.58
CA ALA A 132 -1.62 8.81 -22.48
C ALA A 132 -2.60 8.34 -23.57
N SER A 133 -2.98 7.06 -23.61
CA SER A 133 -4.00 6.57 -24.54
C SER A 133 -5.34 7.29 -24.29
N PRO A 134 -6.22 7.46 -25.29
CA PRO A 134 -7.44 8.30 -25.17
C PRO A 134 -8.39 7.95 -24.01
N ARG A 135 -8.31 6.73 -23.48
CA ARG A 135 -9.12 6.23 -22.35
C ARG A 135 -8.26 5.80 -21.15
N GLY A 136 -6.98 6.17 -21.14
CA GLY A 136 -5.95 5.67 -20.22
C GLY A 136 -5.57 4.22 -20.51
N GLY A 137 -4.28 3.94 -20.69
CA GLY A 137 -3.76 2.59 -20.90
C GLY A 137 -3.60 1.78 -19.62
N TRP A 138 -3.22 0.51 -19.76
CA TRP A 138 -3.14 -0.44 -18.64
C TRP A 138 -1.86 -0.35 -17.81
N GLU A 139 -0.81 0.35 -18.28
CA GLU A 139 0.49 0.39 -17.58
C GLU A 139 0.38 0.98 -16.17
N TYR A 140 -0.41 2.05 -16.02
CA TYR A 140 -0.53 2.79 -14.77
C TYR A 140 -1.29 2.00 -13.67
N PRO A 141 -2.50 1.45 -13.95
CA PRO A 141 -3.18 0.62 -12.96
C PRO A 141 -2.40 -0.68 -12.66
N LEU A 142 -1.69 -1.25 -13.63
CA LEU A 142 -0.82 -2.41 -13.38
C LEU A 142 0.31 -2.07 -12.42
N PHE A 143 1.02 -0.96 -12.69
CA PHE A 143 2.11 -0.49 -11.84
C PHE A 143 1.63 -0.31 -10.39
N TRP A 144 0.51 0.39 -10.20
CA TRP A 144 -0.07 0.55 -8.87
C TRP A 144 -0.46 -0.77 -8.22
N GLY A 145 -1.09 -1.68 -8.98
CA GLY A 145 -1.46 -3.00 -8.50
C GLY A 145 -0.25 -3.80 -8.01
N LEU A 146 0.88 -3.71 -8.72
CA LEU A 146 2.13 -4.34 -8.33
C LEU A 146 2.76 -3.71 -7.08
N ILE A 147 2.68 -2.39 -6.90
CA ILE A 147 3.13 -1.73 -5.66
C ILE A 147 2.29 -2.19 -4.47
N LEU A 148 0.95 -2.23 -4.61
CA LEU A 148 0.06 -2.73 -3.56
C LEU A 148 0.28 -4.22 -3.29
N PHE A 149 0.53 -5.03 -4.32
CA PHE A 149 0.91 -6.42 -4.15
C PHE A 149 2.23 -6.57 -3.39
N ALA A 150 3.24 -5.74 -3.70
CA ALA A 150 4.50 -5.73 -2.98
C ALA A 150 4.32 -5.34 -1.50
N ILE A 151 3.44 -4.37 -1.20
CA ILE A 151 3.04 -4.05 0.18
C ILE A 151 2.36 -5.25 0.84
N ALA A 152 1.48 -5.96 0.13
CA ALA A 152 0.82 -7.16 0.66
C ALA A 152 1.82 -8.28 0.98
N LEU A 153 2.88 -8.45 0.19
CA LEU A 153 3.95 -9.41 0.46
C LEU A 153 4.88 -8.97 1.60
N ARG A 154 5.16 -7.68 1.73
CA ARG A 154 6.02 -7.11 2.77
C ARG A 154 5.34 -7.03 4.14
N GLY A 155 4.06 -6.70 4.17
CA GLY A 155 3.32 -6.40 5.39
C GLY A 155 3.55 -4.97 5.91
N GLY A 156 3.18 -4.73 7.18
CA GLY A 156 3.15 -3.40 7.79
C GLY A 156 4.52 -2.76 8.02
N GLY A 157 5.56 -3.56 8.29
CA GLY A 157 6.89 -3.06 8.67
C GLY A 157 6.94 -2.38 10.04
N PRO A 158 8.08 -1.77 10.43
CA PRO A 158 8.30 -1.26 11.78
C PRO A 158 7.34 -0.15 12.23
N TYR A 159 6.92 0.68 11.29
CA TYR A 159 6.07 1.84 11.53
C TYR A 159 4.58 1.53 11.25
N SER A 160 4.10 0.39 11.72
CA SER A 160 2.72 -0.08 11.53
C SER A 160 1.97 -0.19 12.86
N LEU A 161 0.65 0.01 12.82
CA LEU A 161 -0.20 -0.28 13.96
C LEU A 161 -0.26 -1.78 14.26
N ASP A 162 -0.22 -2.64 13.23
CA ASP A 162 -0.11 -4.10 13.38
C ASP A 162 1.03 -4.43 14.36
N ARG A 163 2.24 -3.93 14.09
CA ARG A 163 3.41 -4.17 14.96
C ARG A 163 3.25 -3.53 16.34
N LYS A 164 2.67 -2.33 16.44
CA LYS A 164 2.40 -1.68 17.74
C LYS A 164 1.43 -2.49 18.61
N LEU A 165 0.49 -3.21 17.98
CA LEU A 165 -0.45 -4.10 18.65
C LEU A 165 0.13 -5.50 18.91
N GLY A 166 1.37 -5.76 18.47
CA GLY A 166 2.06 -7.03 18.67
C GLY A 166 1.70 -8.11 17.65
N TRP A 167 1.10 -7.74 16.52
CA TRP A 167 0.75 -8.65 15.44
C TRP A 167 1.58 -8.33 14.19
N GLU A 168 1.97 -9.35 13.45
CA GLU A 168 2.51 -9.19 12.09
C GLU A 168 1.74 -10.19 11.22
N LEU A 169 0.82 -9.65 10.44
CA LEU A 169 0.11 -10.39 9.41
C LEU A 169 1.03 -10.57 8.23
#